data_AF-M1AFF8-F1
#
_entry.id   AF-M1AFF8-F1
#
_cell.length_a   1.000
_cell.length_b   1.000
_cell.length_c   1.000
_cell.angle_alpha   90.00
_cell.angle_beta   90.00
_cell.angle_gamma   90.00
#
_symmetry.space_group_name_H-M   'P 1'
#
loop_
_entity.id
_entity.type
_entity.pdbx_description
1 polymer ?
#
loop_
_entity_poly.entity_id
_entity_poly.type
_entity_poly.pdbx_seq_one_letter_code
_entity_poly.pdbx_strand_id
1 'polypeptide(L)'
;MRLTLEGSKSNRLCIYLQHLTNLPKILLPCWDTHVAIGAPKWQGPEEQDSRWFEPVKWKNFSHVSTAPIECPETFIGDDHSGVYIVTGAQLGVWDFGSRNVLYMKLLYSRLPGCTIRRSLWDHTPNDKLNKKVNCENNIGDASSVIGENIIGNKLAKFVDMTEMSKGPQDPPGHWLVTGGKLGVEKGRIVLRLKYSLLNY
;
A
#
# COMPACT_ATOMS: atom_id res chain seq x y z
N MET A 1 3.97 3.47 -0.90
CA MET A 1 2.97 3.05 -1.91
C MET A 1 1.67 3.77 -1.56
N ARG A 2 0.91 4.26 -2.53
CA ARG A 2 -0.31 5.05 -2.27
C ARG A 2 -1.32 4.93 -3.40
N LEU A 3 -2.59 5.17 -3.08
CA LEU A 3 -3.64 5.30 -4.10
C LEU A 3 -3.68 6.73 -4.64
N THR A 4 -3.93 6.87 -5.93
CA THR A 4 -4.05 8.16 -6.62
C THR A 4 -5.22 8.15 -7.59
N LEU A 5 -5.74 9.34 -7.90
CA LEU A 5 -6.73 9.53 -8.95
C LEU A 5 -6.12 10.30 -10.12
N GLU A 6 -6.08 9.67 -11.30
CA GLU A 6 -5.44 10.21 -12.50
C GLU A 6 -6.46 10.55 -13.60
N GLY A 7 -5.98 11.31 -14.60
CA GLY A 7 -6.76 11.80 -15.73
C GLY A 7 -7.31 13.21 -15.51
N SER A 8 -7.73 13.86 -16.59
CA SER A 8 -8.23 15.25 -16.58
C SER A 8 -9.47 15.46 -15.70
N LYS A 9 -10.16 14.37 -15.33
CA LYS A 9 -11.32 14.37 -14.43
C LYS A 9 -11.09 13.60 -13.12
N SER A 10 -9.84 13.21 -12.83
CA SER A 10 -9.47 12.38 -11.68
C SER A 10 -10.40 11.17 -11.49
N ASN A 11 -10.65 10.47 -12.60
CA ASN A 11 -11.64 9.39 -12.69
C ASN A 11 -11.05 8.00 -12.89
N ARG A 12 -9.71 7.90 -12.86
CA ARG A 12 -8.99 6.63 -12.91
C ARG A 12 -8.29 6.39 -11.60
N LEU A 13 -8.64 5.30 -10.92
CA LEU A 13 -7.96 4.87 -9.71
C LEU A 13 -6.66 4.18 -10.08
N CYS A 14 -5.55 4.69 -9.57
CA CYS A 14 -4.21 4.17 -9.80
C CYS A 14 -3.55 3.83 -8.46
N ILE A 15 -2.57 2.91 -8.51
CA ILE A 15 -1.71 2.57 -7.39
C ILE A 15 -0.28 2.99 -7.74
N TYR A 16 0.28 3.88 -6.94
CA TYR A 16 1.63 4.38 -7.13
C TYR A 16 2.60 3.65 -6.20
N LEU A 17 3.64 3.07 -6.79
CA LEU A 17 4.77 2.49 -6.08
C LEU A 17 5.96 3.44 -6.16
N GLN A 18 6.52 3.81 -5.01
CA GLN A 18 7.74 4.61 -5.00
C GLN A 18 8.91 3.71 -5.41
N HIS A 19 9.50 4.01 -6.56
CA HIS A 19 10.70 3.33 -7.04
C HIS A 19 11.95 4.02 -6.48
N LEU A 20 12.90 3.25 -5.96
CA LEU A 20 14.22 3.76 -5.60
C LEU A 20 15.08 3.77 -6.86
N THR A 21 15.50 4.96 -7.30
CA THR A 21 16.36 5.11 -8.48
C THR A 21 17.73 4.44 -8.31
N ASN A 22 18.19 4.24 -7.08
CA ASN A 22 19.41 3.52 -6.75
C ASN A 22 19.13 2.41 -5.73
N LEU A 23 19.76 1.26 -5.88
CA LEU A 23 19.70 0.17 -4.92
C LEU A 23 20.41 0.60 -3.61
N PRO A 24 19.73 0.62 -2.46
CA PRO A 24 20.36 0.93 -1.18
C PRO A 24 21.54 0.00 -0.88
N LYS A 25 22.62 0.55 -0.32
CA LYS A 25 23.83 -0.23 0.00
C LYS A 25 23.56 -1.44 0.89
N ILE A 26 22.58 -1.33 1.78
CA ILE A 26 22.15 -2.41 2.68
C ILE A 26 21.53 -3.61 1.93
N LEU A 27 20.99 -3.38 0.73
CA LEU A 27 20.37 -4.40 -0.12
C LEU A 27 21.32 -4.99 -1.17
N LEU A 28 22.51 -4.41 -1.37
CA LEU A 28 23.49 -4.90 -2.33
C LEU A 28 23.83 -6.40 -2.14
N PRO A 29 24.09 -6.91 -0.92
CA PRO A 29 24.48 -8.31 -0.75
C PRO A 29 23.41 -9.31 -1.18
N CYS A 30 22.14 -8.92 -1.11
CA CYS A 30 21.00 -9.80 -1.38
C CYS A 30 20.23 -9.47 -2.68
N TRP A 31 20.59 -8.39 -3.38
CA TRP A 31 19.88 -7.91 -4.57
C TRP A 31 20.79 -7.28 -5.63
N ASP A 32 22.10 -7.51 -5.57
CA ASP A 32 22.97 -7.14 -6.67
C ASP A 32 22.67 -7.97 -7.93
N THR A 33 23.09 -7.48 -9.09
CA THR A 33 22.92 -8.09 -10.42
C THR A 33 23.38 -9.55 -10.47
N HIS A 34 24.38 -9.91 -9.66
CA HIS A 34 24.94 -11.25 -9.59
C HIS A 34 24.18 -12.21 -8.66
N VAL A 35 23.20 -11.72 -7.90
CA VAL A 35 22.42 -12.52 -6.96
C VAL A 35 21.21 -13.12 -7.66
N ALA A 36 21.15 -14.45 -7.73
CA ALA A 36 20.03 -15.16 -8.32
C ALA A 36 18.78 -15.10 -7.42
N ILE A 37 18.00 -14.03 -7.53
CA ILE A 37 16.77 -13.84 -6.75
C ILE A 37 15.57 -14.64 -7.29
N GLY A 38 15.63 -15.08 -8.55
CA GLY A 38 14.54 -15.81 -9.21
C GLY A 38 13.46 -14.89 -9.79
N ALA A 39 12.48 -15.47 -10.48
CA ALA A 39 11.40 -14.71 -11.10
C ALA A 39 10.44 -14.13 -10.05
N PRO A 40 10.02 -12.86 -10.17
CA PRO A 40 9.04 -12.29 -9.27
C PRO A 40 7.67 -12.95 -9.49
N LYS A 41 6.89 -13.13 -8.42
CA LYS A 41 5.59 -13.82 -8.46
C LYS A 41 4.45 -12.88 -8.07
N TRP A 42 3.37 -12.90 -8.86
CA TRP A 42 2.15 -12.17 -8.53
C TRP A 42 1.31 -12.95 -7.53
N GLN A 43 0.88 -12.27 -6.47
CA GLN A 43 -0.03 -12.80 -5.47
C GLN A 43 -1.24 -11.85 -5.34
N GLY A 44 -2.43 -12.42 -5.23
CA GLY A 44 -3.67 -11.69 -5.05
C GLY A 44 -4.67 -12.46 -4.20
N PRO A 45 -5.80 -11.84 -3.88
CA PRO A 45 -6.90 -12.50 -3.21
C PRO A 45 -7.56 -13.54 -4.12
N GLU A 46 -8.17 -14.55 -3.51
CA GLU A 46 -8.94 -15.56 -4.23
C GLU A 46 -10.33 -15.03 -4.60
N GLU A 47 -10.74 -15.25 -5.85
CA GLU A 47 -11.96 -14.68 -6.44
C GLU A 47 -13.25 -15.19 -5.77
N GLN A 48 -13.21 -16.37 -5.17
CA GLN A 48 -14.39 -17.01 -4.58
C GLN A 48 -14.62 -16.65 -3.12
N ASP A 49 -13.67 -15.99 -2.45
CA ASP A 49 -13.75 -15.75 -1.00
C ASP A 49 -14.52 -14.46 -0.68
N SER A 50 -15.84 -14.53 -0.90
CA SER A 50 -16.76 -13.40 -0.74
C SER A 50 -16.85 -12.83 0.68
N ARG A 51 -16.32 -13.53 1.69
CA ARG A 51 -16.25 -13.05 3.09
C ARG A 51 -15.44 -11.76 3.24
N TRP A 52 -14.54 -11.48 2.29
CA TRP A 52 -13.69 -10.30 2.29
C TRP A 52 -14.24 -9.17 1.42
N PHE A 53 -15.47 -9.28 0.90
CA PHE A 53 -16.04 -8.26 0.04
C PHE A 53 -16.78 -7.22 0.87
N GLU A 54 -16.18 -6.05 1.00
CA GLU A 54 -16.79 -4.92 1.70
C GLU A 54 -17.47 -3.98 0.71
N PRO A 55 -18.72 -3.55 0.97
CA PRO A 55 -19.45 -2.68 0.07
C PRO A 55 -18.89 -1.24 0.09
N VAL A 56 -18.84 -0.60 -1.08
CA VAL A 56 -18.43 0.80 -1.22
C VAL A 56 -19.50 1.62 -1.94
N LYS A 57 -19.72 2.88 -1.52
CA LYS A 57 -20.73 3.77 -2.10
C LYS A 57 -20.26 4.45 -3.39
N TRP A 58 -19.65 3.70 -4.31
CA TRP A 58 -19.15 4.21 -5.60
C TRP A 58 -19.96 3.62 -6.76
N LYS A 59 -20.30 4.44 -7.77
CA LYS A 59 -20.99 4.03 -9.00
C LYS A 59 -20.26 3.00 -9.88
N ASN A 60 -18.92 2.90 -9.83
CA ASN A 60 -18.17 2.02 -10.74
C ASN A 60 -17.94 0.62 -10.18
N PHE A 61 -17.71 0.51 -8.87
CA PHE A 61 -17.52 -0.75 -8.15
C PHE A 61 -18.43 -0.78 -6.94
N SER A 62 -19.12 -1.89 -6.73
CA SER A 62 -20.04 -2.03 -5.59
C SER A 62 -19.34 -2.58 -4.35
N HIS A 63 -18.23 -3.29 -4.52
CA HIS A 63 -17.47 -3.90 -3.44
C HIS A 63 -15.96 -3.73 -3.64
N VAL A 64 -15.21 -3.90 -2.55
CA VAL A 64 -13.75 -3.95 -2.51
C VAL A 64 -13.35 -5.23 -1.79
N SER A 65 -12.40 -5.98 -2.35
CA SER A 65 -11.79 -7.12 -1.66
C SER A 65 -10.80 -6.62 -0.61
N THR A 66 -11.10 -6.90 0.65
CA THR A 66 -10.28 -6.52 1.82
C THR A 66 -9.41 -7.66 2.35
N ALA A 67 -9.31 -8.74 1.56
CA ALA A 67 -8.48 -9.88 1.86
C ALA A 67 -7.00 -9.47 1.97
N PRO A 68 -6.30 -9.87 3.05
CA PRO A 68 -4.88 -9.59 3.21
C PRO A 68 -4.06 -10.31 2.14
N ILE A 69 -3.21 -9.57 1.43
CA ILE A 69 -2.26 -10.13 0.47
C ILE A 69 -0.90 -10.15 1.16
N GLU A 70 -0.54 -11.30 1.68
CA GLU A 70 0.79 -11.58 2.23
C GLU A 70 1.46 -12.67 1.40
N CYS A 71 2.80 -12.76 1.48
CA CYS A 71 3.50 -13.87 0.85
C CYS A 71 3.16 -15.18 1.58
N PRO A 72 2.53 -16.18 0.93
CA PRO A 72 2.18 -17.44 1.58
C PRO A 72 3.41 -18.25 1.98
N GLU A 73 3.28 -19.06 3.04
CA GLU A 73 4.32 -20.01 3.47
C GLU A 73 4.64 -21.07 2.40
N THR A 74 3.82 -21.20 1.34
CA THR A 74 4.06 -22.13 0.23
C THR A 74 5.28 -21.79 -0.62
N PHE A 75 5.86 -20.59 -0.49
CA PHE A 75 7.18 -20.27 -1.04
C PHE A 75 8.34 -20.92 -0.28
N ILE A 76 8.10 -21.43 0.94
CA ILE A 76 9.10 -21.97 1.86
C ILE A 76 9.38 -23.46 1.58
N GLY A 77 8.66 -24.09 0.64
CA GLY A 77 8.85 -25.49 0.23
C GLY A 77 10.09 -25.75 -0.63
N ASP A 78 10.74 -24.69 -1.13
CA ASP A 78 12.03 -24.78 -1.81
C ASP A 78 13.13 -24.45 -0.80
N ASP A 79 14.24 -25.19 -0.82
CA ASP A 79 15.40 -25.20 0.11
C ASP A 79 16.16 -23.86 0.30
N HIS A 80 15.52 -22.72 0.00
CA HIS A 80 16.10 -21.43 -0.31
C HIS A 80 15.53 -20.35 0.62
N SER A 81 15.87 -20.45 1.91
CA SER A 81 15.51 -19.46 2.94
C SER A 81 15.74 -18.01 2.45
N GLY A 82 14.72 -17.17 2.60
CA GLY A 82 14.75 -15.78 2.17
C GLY A 82 13.43 -15.08 2.43
N VAL A 83 13.45 -13.75 2.39
CA VAL A 83 12.26 -12.93 2.61
C VAL A 83 11.69 -12.47 1.28
N TYR A 84 10.38 -12.39 1.16
CA TYR A 84 9.74 -11.82 -0.02
C TYR A 84 9.25 -10.40 0.27
N ILE A 85 9.62 -9.47 -0.61
CA ILE A 85 9.20 -8.07 -0.54
C ILE A 85 8.36 -7.70 -1.75
N VAL A 86 7.50 -6.71 -1.56
CA VAL A 86 6.62 -6.18 -2.60
C VAL A 86 7.39 -5.21 -3.48
N THR A 87 7.49 -5.53 -4.76
CA THR A 87 8.21 -4.75 -5.79
C THR A 87 7.30 -4.24 -6.89
N GLY A 88 6.02 -4.64 -6.89
CA GLY A 88 5.01 -4.21 -7.84
C GLY A 88 3.61 -4.30 -7.23
N ALA A 89 2.68 -3.55 -7.80
CA ALA A 89 1.27 -3.62 -7.42
C ALA A 89 0.39 -3.36 -8.65
N GLN A 90 -0.77 -4.02 -8.68
CA GLN A 90 -1.76 -3.88 -9.74
C GLN A 90 -3.16 -3.84 -9.13
N LEU A 91 -4.03 -3.02 -9.71
CA LEU A 91 -5.46 -3.04 -9.41
C LEU A 91 -6.21 -3.77 -10.52
N GLY A 92 -7.21 -4.55 -10.13
CA GLY A 92 -8.09 -5.27 -11.05
C GLY A 92 -9.53 -5.22 -10.56
N VAL A 93 -10.44 -5.63 -11.44
CA VAL A 93 -11.88 -5.64 -11.16
C VAL A 93 -12.40 -7.01 -11.55
N TRP A 94 -13.05 -7.69 -10.60
CA TRP A 94 -13.84 -8.88 -10.90
C TRP A 94 -15.27 -8.46 -11.20
N ASP A 95 -15.84 -9.08 -12.23
CA ASP A 95 -17.22 -8.86 -12.67
C ASP A 95 -18.06 -10.10 -12.32
N PHE A 96 -18.99 -9.92 -11.36
CA PHE A 96 -19.97 -10.91 -10.97
C PHE A 96 -21.39 -10.50 -11.43
N GLY A 97 -21.50 -9.75 -12.53
CA GLY A 97 -22.72 -9.28 -13.16
C GLY A 97 -23.41 -8.14 -12.40
N SER A 98 -23.94 -8.43 -11.21
CA SER A 98 -24.57 -7.41 -10.34
C SER A 98 -23.57 -6.77 -9.37
N ARG A 99 -22.38 -7.35 -9.25
CA ARG A 99 -21.33 -6.88 -8.34
C ARG A 99 -20.01 -6.77 -9.09
N ASN A 100 -19.46 -5.56 -9.08
CA ASN A 100 -18.08 -5.33 -9.50
C ASN A 100 -17.22 -5.19 -8.24
N VAL A 101 -16.22 -6.05 -8.10
CA VAL A 101 -15.35 -6.11 -6.93
C VAL A 101 -13.97 -5.61 -7.32
N LEU A 102 -13.55 -4.49 -6.73
CA LEU A 102 -12.18 -4.00 -6.87
C LEU A 102 -11.25 -4.90 -6.04
N TYR A 103 -10.18 -5.40 -6.65
CA TYR A 103 -9.14 -6.16 -5.96
C TYR A 103 -7.75 -5.60 -6.28
N MET A 104 -6.78 -5.98 -5.45
CA MET A 104 -5.37 -5.64 -5.63
C MET A 104 -4.56 -6.93 -5.81
N LYS A 105 -3.49 -6.87 -6.59
CA LYS A 105 -2.44 -7.88 -6.68
C LYS A 105 -1.11 -7.24 -6.35
N LEU A 106 -0.25 -7.95 -5.64
CA LEU A 106 1.10 -7.52 -5.30
C LEU A 106 2.10 -8.45 -5.99
N LEU A 107 3.16 -7.86 -6.53
CA LEU A 107 4.28 -8.59 -7.10
C LEU A 107 5.35 -8.74 -6.01
N TYR A 108 5.73 -9.99 -5.76
CA TYR A 108 6.73 -10.34 -4.77
C TYR A 108 8.05 -10.74 -5.43
N SER A 109 9.14 -10.24 -4.87
CA SER A 109 10.51 -10.58 -5.26
C SER A 109 11.27 -11.06 -4.03
N ARG A 110 12.16 -12.04 -4.24
CA ARG A 110 12.88 -12.71 -3.16
C ARG A 110 14.16 -11.97 -2.77
N LEU A 111 14.39 -11.84 -1.48
CA LEU A 111 15.62 -11.41 -0.83
C LEU A 111 16.27 -12.62 -0.15
N PRO A 112 17.25 -13.30 -0.79
CA PRO A 112 18.01 -14.37 -0.17
C PRO A 112 18.80 -13.88 1.05
N GLY A 113 19.06 -14.77 2.01
CA GLY A 113 19.91 -14.50 3.18
C GLY A 113 19.29 -13.57 4.24
N CYS A 114 18.20 -12.89 3.90
CA CYS A 114 17.49 -12.03 4.82
C CYS A 114 16.52 -12.82 5.71
N THR A 115 16.22 -12.28 6.90
CA THR A 115 15.14 -12.79 7.77
C THR A 115 14.26 -11.65 8.29
N ILE A 116 12.98 -11.91 8.55
CA ILE A 116 12.07 -10.91 9.14
C ILE A 116 12.33 -10.83 10.64
N ARG A 117 12.75 -9.65 11.12
CA ARG A 117 12.87 -9.35 12.56
C ARG A 117 11.53 -9.03 13.19
N ARG A 118 10.74 -8.21 12.49
CA ARG A 118 9.50 -7.65 12.99
C ARG A 118 8.62 -7.24 11.82
N SER A 119 7.32 -7.54 11.91
CA SER A 119 6.32 -7.05 10.98
C SER A 119 5.25 -6.23 11.70
N LEU A 120 4.75 -5.20 11.04
CA LEU A 120 3.68 -4.36 11.54
C LEU A 120 2.74 -4.00 10.39
N TRP A 121 1.45 -4.11 10.63
CA TRP A 121 0.45 -3.51 9.77
C TRP A 121 0.34 -2.02 10.08
N ASP A 122 0.08 -1.23 9.05
CA ASP A 122 -0.33 0.16 9.23
C ASP A 122 -1.68 0.21 9.95
N HIS A 123 -1.63 0.45 11.24
CA HIS A 123 -2.80 0.94 11.95
C HIS A 123 -3.04 2.39 11.51
N THR A 124 -4.30 2.77 11.40
CA THR A 124 -4.78 4.15 11.23
C THR A 124 -3.95 5.14 12.06
N PRO A 125 -3.81 6.39 11.61
CA PRO A 125 -3.19 7.41 12.44
C PRO A 125 -3.94 7.45 13.76
N ASN A 126 -3.17 7.29 14.82
CA ASN A 126 -3.57 7.50 16.19
C ASN A 126 -4.40 8.79 16.27
N ASP A 127 -5.66 8.72 16.69
CA ASP A 127 -6.50 9.87 17.12
C ASP A 127 -5.92 10.56 18.38
N LYS A 128 -4.61 10.43 18.64
CA LYS A 128 -3.91 10.93 19.83
C LYS A 128 -2.84 11.95 19.46
N LEU A 129 -3.18 12.93 18.63
CA LEU A 129 -2.52 14.23 18.65
C LEU A 129 -3.45 15.34 19.19
N ASN A 130 -4.30 15.03 20.17
CA ASN A 130 -4.85 16.04 21.08
C ASN A 130 -3.84 16.31 22.20
N LYS A 131 -2.64 16.80 21.84
CA LYS A 131 -1.82 17.53 22.79
C LYS A 131 -2.30 18.98 22.71
N LYS A 132 -3.24 19.33 23.59
CA LYS A 132 -3.56 20.74 23.89
C LYS A 132 -2.24 21.44 24.24
N VAL A 133 -1.68 22.18 23.29
CA VAL A 133 -0.78 23.28 23.58
C VAL A 133 -1.57 24.53 23.24
N ASN A 134 -2.03 25.15 24.30
CA ASN A 134 -2.64 26.47 24.31
C ASN A 134 -1.56 27.50 23.93
N CYS A 135 -1.73 28.26 22.86
CA CYS A 135 -1.11 29.58 22.64
C CYS A 135 -1.94 30.35 21.61
N GLU A 136 -2.52 31.47 22.05
CA GLU A 136 -3.34 32.41 21.30
C GLU A 136 -2.52 33.36 20.39
N ASN A 137 -3.18 33.81 19.31
CA ASN A 137 -3.08 35.12 18.61
C ASN A 137 -1.80 35.51 17.83
N ASN A 138 -1.86 35.49 16.48
CA ASN A 138 -2.13 36.66 15.61
C ASN A 138 -1.65 36.48 14.14
N ILE A 139 -2.58 36.76 13.22
CA ILE A 139 -2.54 37.33 11.85
C ILE A 139 -1.18 37.36 11.11
N GLY A 140 -1.16 36.79 9.89
CA GLY A 140 -0.12 37.07 8.88
C GLY A 140 -0.07 36.08 7.71
N ASP A 141 -0.84 36.41 6.67
CA ASP A 141 -0.77 35.99 5.26
C ASP A 141 0.44 35.16 4.75
N ALA A 142 0.15 33.99 4.15
CA ALA A 142 0.85 33.43 2.99
C ALA A 142 0.00 32.31 2.36
N SER A 143 -0.62 32.63 1.23
CA SER A 143 -1.44 31.75 0.42
C SER A 143 -0.62 30.90 -0.56
N SER A 144 -1.26 29.84 -1.09
CA SER A 144 -0.87 28.98 -2.22
C SER A 144 0.14 27.86 -1.88
N VAL A 145 -0.08 26.55 -2.10
CA VAL A 145 -0.74 25.83 -3.20
C VAL A 145 -1.17 24.43 -2.72
N ILE A 146 -2.37 24.22 -2.16
CA ILE A 146 -3.02 22.88 -2.10
C ILE A 146 -4.56 22.97 -2.35
N GLY A 147 -5.13 24.17 -2.43
CA GLY A 147 -6.59 24.36 -2.35
C GLY A 147 -7.42 24.28 -3.64
N GLU A 148 -6.83 24.26 -4.83
CA GLU A 148 -7.60 24.65 -6.04
C GLU A 148 -8.15 23.52 -6.93
N ASN A 149 -8.04 22.23 -6.58
CA ASN A 149 -8.61 21.15 -7.42
C ASN A 149 -9.69 20.28 -6.75
N ILE A 150 -10.19 20.65 -5.57
CA ILE A 150 -11.16 19.81 -4.84
C ILE A 150 -12.61 20.02 -5.34
N ILE A 151 -12.93 21.16 -5.95
CA ILE A 151 -14.32 21.54 -6.25
C ILE A 151 -14.93 20.72 -7.42
N GLY A 152 -14.11 20.10 -8.28
CA GLY A 152 -14.58 19.27 -9.42
C GLY A 152 -14.57 17.76 -9.21
N ASN A 153 -13.87 17.25 -8.20
CA ASN A 153 -13.49 15.84 -8.13
C ASN A 153 -14.46 15.02 -7.26
N LYS A 154 -15.61 14.65 -7.84
CA LYS A 154 -16.64 13.79 -7.21
C LYS A 154 -16.11 12.45 -6.66
N LEU A 155 -14.90 12.04 -7.05
CA LEU A 155 -14.32 10.74 -6.71
C LEU A 155 -13.28 10.79 -5.59
N ALA A 156 -12.67 11.95 -5.32
CA ALA A 156 -11.71 12.11 -4.23
C ALA A 156 -12.33 11.84 -2.85
N LYS A 157 -13.65 11.99 -2.72
CA LYS A 157 -14.38 11.65 -1.49
C LYS A 157 -14.51 10.15 -1.22
N PHE A 158 -14.16 9.29 -2.18
CA PHE A 158 -14.26 7.83 -2.07
C PHE A 158 -12.90 7.14 -1.94
N VAL A 159 -11.79 7.85 -2.07
CA VAL A 159 -10.45 7.26 -2.03
C VAL A 159 -9.61 8.03 -1.04
N ASP A 160 -8.99 7.32 -0.13
CA ASP A 160 -7.93 7.88 0.69
C ASP A 160 -6.61 7.83 -0.06
N MET A 161 -6.10 9.02 -0.41
CA MET A 161 -4.84 9.20 -1.13
C MET A 161 -3.66 9.45 -0.18
N THR A 162 -3.85 9.37 1.14
CA THR A 162 -2.76 9.54 2.10
C THR A 162 -1.66 8.53 1.81
N GLU A 163 -0.45 9.03 1.65
CA GLU A 163 0.72 8.19 1.54
C GLU A 163 1.05 7.60 2.91
N MET A 164 0.93 6.28 3.02
CA MET A 164 1.47 5.56 4.16
C MET A 164 2.93 5.26 3.83
N SER A 165 3.82 5.79 4.66
CA SER A 165 5.24 5.49 4.62
C SER A 165 5.74 5.30 6.04
N LYS A 166 6.31 4.12 6.31
CA LYS A 166 7.27 3.93 7.39
C LYS A 166 8.63 4.28 6.81
N GLY A 167 9.07 5.52 7.03
CA GLY A 167 10.19 6.12 6.32
C GLY A 167 11.53 5.97 7.05
N PRO A 168 12.62 6.56 6.51
CA PRO A 168 13.90 6.71 7.21
C PRO A 168 13.78 7.43 8.56
N GLN A 169 12.72 8.21 8.73
CA GLN A 169 12.39 8.96 9.94
C GLN A 169 11.80 8.08 11.06
N ASP A 170 11.34 6.86 10.73
CA ASP A 170 10.81 5.91 11.70
C ASP A 170 11.92 4.93 12.11
N PRO A 171 12.40 4.93 13.37
CA PRO A 171 13.42 3.99 13.81
C PRO A 171 13.01 2.54 13.53
N PRO A 172 13.88 1.71 12.92
CA PRO A 172 15.31 1.92 12.65
C PRO A 172 15.67 2.51 11.27
N GLY A 173 14.70 3.01 10.51
CA GLY A 173 14.92 3.78 9.28
C GLY A 173 14.97 3.00 7.97
N HIS A 174 14.65 1.70 7.98
CA HIS A 174 14.68 0.85 6.77
C HIS A 174 13.60 -0.25 6.77
N TRP A 175 12.34 0.16 6.62
CA TRP A 175 11.20 -0.75 6.51
C TRP A 175 10.93 -1.13 5.06
N LEU A 176 10.62 -2.40 4.81
CA LEU A 176 10.23 -2.90 3.49
C LEU A 176 8.78 -3.37 3.51
N VAL A 177 8.07 -3.16 2.41
CA VAL A 177 6.70 -3.64 2.27
C VAL A 177 6.74 -5.14 1.98
N THR A 178 6.09 -5.94 2.82
CA THR A 178 6.00 -7.41 2.68
C THR A 178 4.56 -7.90 2.55
N GLY A 179 3.61 -6.98 2.44
CA GLY A 179 2.20 -7.29 2.26
C GLY A 179 1.35 -6.04 2.17
N GLY A 180 0.08 -6.24 1.83
CA GLY A 180 -0.86 -5.15 1.74
C GLY A 180 -2.30 -5.63 1.53
N LYS A 181 -3.24 -4.71 1.70
CA LYS A 181 -4.65 -4.93 1.43
C LYS A 181 -5.36 -3.64 1.11
N LEU A 182 -6.49 -3.75 0.42
CA LEU A 182 -7.46 -2.67 0.36
C LEU A 182 -8.36 -2.74 1.61
N GLY A 183 -8.99 -1.63 1.97
CA GLY A 183 -9.97 -1.55 3.05
C GLY A 183 -11.03 -0.51 2.75
N VAL A 184 -12.14 -0.55 3.50
CA VAL A 184 -13.18 0.49 3.42
C VAL A 184 -13.33 1.17 4.78
N GLU A 185 -12.96 2.45 4.88
CA GLU A 185 -13.06 3.24 6.10
C GLU A 185 -13.91 4.49 5.88
N LYS A 186 -14.99 4.62 6.67
CA LYS A 186 -15.96 5.73 6.54
C LYS A 186 -16.47 5.90 5.10
N GLY A 187 -16.59 4.81 4.35
CA GLY A 187 -17.03 4.78 2.95
C GLY A 187 -15.95 5.15 1.91
N ARG A 188 -14.68 5.27 2.33
CA ARG A 188 -13.52 5.51 1.46
C ARG A 188 -12.68 4.25 1.32
N ILE A 189 -12.17 4.03 0.12
CA ILE A 189 -11.18 2.99 -0.18
C ILE A 189 -9.84 3.44 0.39
N VAL A 190 -9.26 2.64 1.27
CA VAL A 190 -7.94 2.86 1.87
C VAL A 190 -6.99 1.76 1.41
N LEU A 191 -5.70 2.10 1.30
CA LEU A 191 -4.62 1.13 1.15
C LEU A 191 -3.94 0.94 2.51
N ARG A 192 -3.77 -0.31 2.91
CA ARG A 192 -3.07 -0.70 4.15
C ARG A 192 -1.87 -1.56 3.77
N LEU A 193 -0.70 -1.23 4.29
CA LEU A 193 0.52 -1.97 4.01
C LEU A 193 1.00 -2.70 5.26
N LYS A 194 1.69 -3.81 5.03
CA LYS A 194 2.46 -4.53 6.04
C LYS A 194 3.93 -4.20 5.81
N TYR A 195 4.52 -3.56 6.81
CA TYR A 195 5.94 -3.24 6.83
C TYR A 195 6.69 -4.25 7.65
N SER A 196 7.81 -4.72 7.13
CA SER A 196 8.72 -5.60 7.86
C SER A 196 10.11 -5.01 7.92
N LEU A 197 10.72 -5.19 9.10
CA LEU A 197 12.11 -4.94 9.34
C LEU A 197 12.89 -6.22 9.09
N LEU A 198 13.92 -6.14 8.25
CA LEU A 198 14.76 -7.29 7.91
C LEU A 198 16.09 -7.26 8.68
N ASN A 199 16.62 -8.46 8.94
CA ASN A 199 18.05 -8.69 9.09
C ASN A 199 18.59 -9.02 7.70
N TYR A 200 19.70 -8.39 7.31
CA TYR A 200 20.42 -8.62 6.07
C TYR A 200 21.65 -9.47 6.30
#